data_AF-A0A9E1QQH1-F1
#
_entry.id   AF-A0A9E1QQH1-F1
#
_cell.length_a   1.000
_cell.length_b   1.000
_cell.length_c   1.000
_cell.angle_alpha   90.00
_cell.angle_beta   90.00
_cell.angle_gamma   90.00
#
_symmetry.space_group_name_H-M   'P 1'
#
loop_
_entity.id
_entity.type
_entity.pdbx_description
1 polymer ?
#
loop_
_entity_poly.entity_id
_entity_poly.type
_entity_poly.pdbx_seq_one_letter_code
_entity_poly.pdbx_strand_id
1 'polypeptide(L)'
;MPYKSIRFIFIIVLYSVLISSVNAKTSFIVAGHLYGITNDKDALEKLTIEFESLDPDYIFILGDSSLDDQNIYSYFNNRFKGRIYFSPGNHEMVNGSLQEYIRNVGYAYKIIETNNVNFILINSLDSALNINSFLKTAVKNNINKVQIVLTHHRMWDDSLTSGFPYQHDKSYYFKEIYPSMVGVDAIFSGNSKRQYFTDYKKINGLSLQNVNNIYWVDQVGGIDGYSIGAGDGKPKLGFVYVEENNGRLLVEPHHINFDEGDLVSISKIRAVPWSIAPGNFDSVDSVLSQSIKNFLQSTRKRYIFLLGILIGGLSIFPFYIYYFRRVKAVKKVHDCKKI
;
A
#
# COMPACT_ATOMS: atom_id res chain seq x y z
N MET A 1 37.75 -30.16 20.79
CA MET A 1 36.57 -29.27 20.96
C MET A 1 36.46 -28.03 20.03
N PRO A 2 37.32 -27.74 19.02
CA PRO A 2 37.25 -26.47 18.28
C PRO A 2 36.13 -26.38 17.22
N TYR A 3 35.59 -27.51 16.75
CA TYR A 3 34.61 -27.54 15.66
C TYR A 3 33.22 -26.98 16.02
N LYS A 4 32.82 -27.00 17.29
CA LYS A 4 31.52 -26.47 17.73
C LYS A 4 31.52 -24.93 17.76
N SER A 5 32.64 -24.32 18.17
CA SER A 5 32.78 -22.86 18.23
C SER A 5 32.80 -22.21 16.85
N ILE A 6 33.45 -22.86 15.86
CA ILE A 6 33.49 -22.36 14.47
C ILE A 6 32.10 -22.34 13.82
N ARG A 7 31.27 -23.37 14.06
CA ARG A 7 29.89 -23.41 13.55
C ARG A 7 29.00 -22.32 14.14
N PHE A 8 29.17 -22.02 15.43
CA PHE A 8 28.38 -20.99 16.11
C PHE A 8 28.72 -19.59 15.59
N ILE A 9 30.01 -19.30 15.39
CA ILE A 9 30.48 -18.05 14.80
C ILE A 9 29.96 -17.91 13.35
N PHE A 10 29.97 -18.98 12.56
CA PHE A 10 29.46 -18.95 11.20
C PHE A 10 27.94 -18.67 11.14
N ILE A 11 27.16 -19.23 12.08
CA ILE A 11 25.72 -18.96 12.19
C ILE A 11 25.48 -17.50 12.59
N ILE A 12 26.24 -16.96 13.55
CA ILE A 12 26.12 -15.55 13.95
C ILE A 12 26.47 -14.64 12.79
N VAL A 13 27.59 -14.87 12.09
CA VAL A 13 28.01 -14.08 10.93
C VAL A 13 26.96 -14.14 9.83
N LEU A 14 26.44 -15.34 9.52
CA LEU A 14 25.38 -15.51 8.53
C LEU A 14 24.08 -14.79 8.93
N TYR A 15 23.69 -14.87 10.21
CA TYR A 15 22.54 -14.12 10.74
C TYR A 15 22.78 -12.61 10.65
N SER A 16 23.94 -12.10 11.03
CA SER A 16 24.24 -10.67 10.92
C SER A 16 24.32 -10.17 9.48
N VAL A 17 24.77 -11.00 8.52
CA VAL A 17 24.74 -10.65 7.09
C VAL A 17 23.29 -10.64 6.57
N LEU A 18 22.45 -11.57 7.03
CA LEU A 18 21.02 -11.61 6.71
C LEU A 18 20.20 -10.51 7.41
N ILE A 19 20.69 -10.00 8.54
CA ILE A 19 20.14 -8.86 9.29
C ILE A 19 20.82 -7.54 8.89
N SER A 20 21.66 -7.51 7.84
CA SER A 20 22.17 -6.24 7.32
C SER A 20 20.97 -5.34 7.08
N SER A 21 20.88 -4.26 7.86
CA SER A 21 19.71 -3.40 7.89
C SER A 21 19.48 -2.90 6.48
N VAL A 22 18.39 -3.37 5.86
CA VAL A 22 17.97 -2.82 4.59
C VAL A 22 17.37 -1.48 4.92
N ASN A 23 18.22 -0.47 5.06
CA ASN A 23 17.76 0.88 5.34
C ASN A 23 16.88 1.29 4.17
N ALA A 24 15.61 1.56 4.47
CA ALA A 24 14.72 2.23 3.54
C ALA A 24 15.42 3.51 3.06
N LYS A 25 15.34 3.79 1.76
CA LYS A 25 15.97 4.99 1.19
C LYS A 25 15.07 6.21 1.32
N THR A 26 13.76 5.99 1.38
CA THR A 26 12.77 7.04 1.59
C THR A 26 11.53 6.45 2.25
N SER A 27 11.04 7.09 3.30
CA SER A 27 9.76 6.76 3.94
C SER A 27 8.75 7.89 3.77
N PHE A 28 7.47 7.53 3.65
CA PHE A 28 6.42 8.52 3.53
C PHE A 28 5.07 8.04 4.05
N ILE A 29 4.27 8.98 4.52
CA ILE A 29 2.87 8.75 4.88
C ILE A 29 1.97 9.19 3.74
N VAL A 30 0.92 8.43 3.48
CA VAL A 30 -0.17 8.84 2.59
C VAL A 30 -1.50 8.72 3.32
N ALA A 31 -2.23 9.83 3.37
CA ALA A 31 -3.59 9.90 3.87
C ALA A 31 -4.45 10.70 2.88
N GLY A 32 -5.76 10.52 2.94
CA GLY A 32 -6.70 11.27 2.11
C GLY A 32 -8.09 11.25 2.71
N HIS A 33 -8.95 12.15 2.25
CA HIS A 33 -10.33 12.25 2.69
C HIS A 33 -10.49 12.62 4.16
N LEU A 34 -9.73 13.61 4.64
CA LEU A 34 -9.69 13.97 6.06
C LEU A 34 -10.80 14.93 6.50
N TYR A 35 -11.66 15.46 5.63
CA TYR A 35 -12.66 16.47 6.04
C TYR A 35 -13.53 16.00 7.22
N GLY A 36 -13.78 14.69 7.35
CA GLY A 36 -14.55 14.11 8.45
C GLY A 36 -13.96 14.37 9.84
N ILE A 37 -12.65 14.69 9.92
CA ILE A 37 -11.96 15.01 11.17
C ILE A 37 -11.36 16.42 11.22
N THR A 38 -11.33 17.17 10.11
CA THR A 38 -10.69 18.51 10.07
C THR A 38 -11.29 19.51 11.09
N ASN A 39 -12.58 19.39 11.38
CA ASN A 39 -13.27 20.21 12.39
C ASN A 39 -13.18 19.65 13.83
N ASP A 40 -12.60 18.46 14.00
CA ASP A 40 -12.39 17.82 15.29
C ASP A 40 -10.91 17.88 15.67
N LYS A 41 -10.58 18.85 16.52
CA LYS A 41 -9.20 19.12 16.94
C LYS A 41 -8.54 17.93 17.62
N ASP A 42 -9.29 17.15 18.42
CA ASP A 42 -8.73 16.03 19.15
C ASP A 42 -8.42 14.87 18.20
N ALA A 43 -9.30 14.63 17.22
CA ALA A 43 -9.06 13.63 16.19
C ALA A 43 -7.89 14.00 15.28
N LEU A 44 -7.79 15.28 14.90
CA LEU A 44 -6.70 15.81 14.10
C LEU A 44 -5.36 15.77 14.84
N GLU A 45 -5.33 16.12 16.13
CA GLU A 45 -4.11 16.03 16.95
C GLU A 45 -3.62 14.59 17.07
N LYS A 46 -4.53 13.64 17.37
CA LYS A 46 -4.21 12.21 17.41
C LYS A 46 -3.59 11.73 16.09
N LEU A 47 -4.18 12.13 14.95
CA LEU A 47 -3.61 11.81 13.63
C LEU A 47 -2.20 12.35 13.48
N THR A 48 -1.97 13.61 13.84
CA THR A 48 -0.65 14.20 13.67
C THR A 48 0.41 13.62 14.62
N ILE A 49 0.02 13.22 15.84
CA ILE A 49 0.92 12.51 16.77
C ILE A 49 1.35 11.17 16.18
N GLU A 50 0.42 10.42 15.59
CA GLU A 50 0.76 9.16 14.91
C GLU A 50 1.67 9.37 13.69
N PHE A 51 1.48 10.46 12.95
CA PHE A 51 2.41 10.79 11.86
C PHE A 51 3.81 11.12 12.36
N GLU A 52 3.92 11.85 13.47
CA GLU A 52 5.21 12.19 14.09
C GLU A 52 5.89 10.95 14.69
N SER A 53 5.13 10.02 15.26
CA SER A 53 5.69 8.81 15.88
C SER A 53 6.36 7.87 14.86
N LEU A 54 5.88 7.88 13.62
CA LEU A 54 6.45 7.14 12.50
C LEU A 54 7.64 7.85 11.84
N ASP A 55 7.87 9.12 12.15
CA ASP A 55 8.94 9.99 11.64
C ASP A 55 9.26 9.81 10.14
N PRO A 56 8.29 10.01 9.23
CA PRO A 56 8.52 9.85 7.81
C PRO A 56 9.36 10.99 7.22
N ASP A 57 10.04 10.71 6.10
CA ASP A 57 10.69 11.77 5.32
C ASP A 57 9.66 12.72 4.69
N TYR A 58 8.52 12.18 4.23
CA TYR A 58 7.45 12.93 3.55
C TYR A 58 6.04 12.54 4.04
N ILE A 59 5.11 13.49 3.98
CA ILE A 59 3.70 13.30 4.31
C ILE A 59 2.86 13.82 3.15
N PHE A 60 1.94 13.01 2.66
CA PHE A 60 1.05 13.35 1.55
C PHE A 60 -0.41 13.30 1.99
N ILE A 61 -1.11 14.42 1.84
CA ILE A 61 -2.55 14.54 2.07
C ILE A 61 -3.27 14.69 0.72
N LEU A 62 -4.05 13.68 0.36
CA LEU A 62 -4.60 13.48 -0.98
C LEU A 62 -6.07 13.90 -1.06
N GLY A 63 -6.32 15.21 -1.00
CA GLY A 63 -7.61 15.83 -1.26
C GLY A 63 -8.70 15.57 -0.21
N ASP A 64 -9.83 16.25 -0.37
CA ASP A 64 -11.01 16.21 0.50
C ASP A 64 -10.62 16.37 1.98
N SER A 65 -9.79 17.37 2.27
CA SER A 65 -9.17 17.62 3.57
C SER A 65 -9.26 19.09 3.99
N SER A 66 -10.20 19.85 3.40
CA SER A 66 -10.50 21.25 3.75
C SER A 66 -9.29 22.17 3.63
N LEU A 67 -8.48 21.95 2.60
CA LEU A 67 -7.21 22.68 2.39
C LEU A 67 -7.41 24.07 1.78
N ASP A 68 -8.62 24.37 1.32
CA ASP A 68 -9.10 25.71 0.99
C ASP A 68 -9.28 26.60 2.24
N ASP A 69 -9.47 25.99 3.42
CA ASP A 69 -9.40 26.70 4.72
C ASP A 69 -7.94 26.93 5.14
N GLN A 70 -7.56 28.21 5.22
CA GLN A 70 -6.21 28.61 5.59
C GLN A 70 -5.80 28.13 7.00
N ASN A 71 -6.73 27.97 7.94
CA ASN A 71 -6.42 27.48 9.29
C ASN A 71 -6.02 26.00 9.27
N ILE A 72 -6.74 25.18 8.51
CA ILE A 72 -6.45 23.75 8.35
C ILE A 72 -5.12 23.56 7.62
N TYR A 73 -4.92 24.27 6.51
CA TYR A 73 -3.62 24.27 5.82
C TYR A 73 -2.47 24.69 6.76
N SER A 74 -2.65 25.80 7.49
CA SER A 74 -1.61 26.34 8.38
C SER A 74 -1.31 25.38 9.53
N TYR A 75 -2.31 24.68 10.07
CA TYR A 75 -2.11 23.65 11.09
C TYR A 75 -1.13 22.58 10.60
N PHE A 76 -1.43 21.95 9.46
CA PHE A 76 -0.58 20.92 8.86
C PHE A 76 0.82 21.45 8.51
N ASN A 77 0.89 22.58 7.83
CA ASN A 77 2.15 23.17 7.37
C ASN A 77 3.06 23.56 8.54
N ASN A 78 2.50 24.14 9.61
CA ASN A 78 3.27 24.54 10.79
C ASN A 78 3.76 23.33 11.61
N ARG A 79 3.00 22.23 11.66
CA ARG A 79 3.36 21.00 12.38
C ARG A 79 4.52 20.28 11.70
N PHE A 80 4.45 20.07 10.39
CA PHE A 80 5.37 19.18 9.68
C PHE A 80 6.45 19.88 8.85
N LYS A 81 6.32 21.20 8.59
CA LYS A 81 7.29 22.11 7.96
C LYS A 81 8.14 21.49 6.84
N GLY A 82 7.72 21.70 5.60
CA GLY A 82 8.51 21.29 4.42
C GLY A 82 8.55 19.77 4.16
N ARG A 83 8.03 18.94 5.06
CA ARG A 83 7.82 17.50 4.83
C ARG A 83 6.43 17.15 4.34
N ILE A 84 5.47 18.08 4.38
CA ILE A 84 4.07 17.84 4.03
C ILE A 84 3.68 18.45 2.69
N TYR A 85 2.92 17.68 1.90
CA TYR A 85 2.51 18.04 0.55
C TYR A 85 1.08 17.57 0.27
N PHE A 86 0.42 18.27 -0.65
CA PHE A 86 -1.02 18.15 -0.87
C PHE A 86 -1.38 17.95 -2.34
N SER A 87 -2.40 17.14 -2.62
CA SER A 87 -3.11 17.09 -3.91
C SER A 87 -4.56 17.53 -3.69
N PRO A 88 -5.20 18.28 -4.61
CA PRO A 88 -6.57 18.74 -4.44
C PRO A 88 -7.58 17.59 -4.65
N GLY A 89 -8.66 17.57 -3.86
CA GLY A 89 -9.82 16.69 -4.04
C GLY A 89 -11.02 17.45 -4.57
N ASN A 90 -12.18 16.78 -4.66
CA ASN A 90 -13.36 17.41 -5.25
C ASN A 90 -13.96 18.48 -4.33
N HIS A 91 -13.84 18.35 -3.01
CA HIS A 91 -14.27 19.39 -2.09
C HIS A 91 -13.40 20.66 -2.18
N GLU A 92 -12.13 20.55 -2.59
CA GLU A 92 -11.27 21.70 -2.90
C GLU A 92 -11.49 22.29 -4.31
N MET A 93 -12.47 21.79 -5.08
CA MET A 93 -12.78 22.28 -6.44
C MET A 93 -14.17 22.92 -6.56
N VAL A 94 -15.11 22.58 -5.68
CA VAL A 94 -16.50 23.06 -5.75
C VAL A 94 -16.60 24.54 -5.32
N ASN A 95 -17.40 25.33 -6.03
CA ASN A 95 -17.74 26.74 -5.70
C ASN A 95 -16.56 27.73 -5.67
N GLY A 96 -15.52 27.52 -6.48
CA GLY A 96 -14.38 28.46 -6.60
C GLY A 96 -13.19 28.15 -5.69
N SER A 97 -13.34 27.18 -4.78
CA SER A 97 -12.35 26.74 -3.77
C SER A 97 -10.98 26.35 -4.33
N LEU A 98 -10.84 26.07 -5.62
CA LEU A 98 -9.53 25.80 -6.21
C LEU A 98 -8.60 27.02 -6.11
N GLN A 99 -9.13 28.24 -6.22
CA GLN A 99 -8.31 29.45 -6.10
C GLN A 99 -7.84 29.65 -4.65
N GLU A 100 -8.70 29.40 -3.66
CA GLU A 100 -8.35 29.32 -2.25
C GLU A 100 -7.28 28.26 -1.99
N TYR A 101 -7.49 27.04 -2.49
CA TYR A 101 -6.53 25.94 -2.38
C TYR A 101 -5.17 26.33 -2.95
N ILE A 102 -5.12 26.85 -4.18
CA ILE A 102 -3.86 27.28 -4.81
C ILE A 102 -3.23 28.43 -4.05
N ARG A 103 -4.01 29.36 -3.51
CA ARG A 103 -3.49 30.48 -2.69
C ARG A 103 -2.86 29.98 -1.39
N ASN A 104 -3.42 28.95 -0.77
CA ASN A 104 -2.88 28.36 0.47
C ASN A 104 -1.68 27.45 0.18
N VAL A 105 -1.85 26.48 -0.71
CA VAL A 105 -0.90 25.40 -1.00
C VAL A 105 0.20 25.82 -1.99
N GLY A 106 -0.12 26.73 -2.91
CA GLY A 106 0.78 27.30 -3.91
C GLY A 106 0.80 26.57 -5.25
N TYR A 107 0.09 25.45 -5.40
CA TYR A 107 0.14 24.63 -6.62
C TYR A 107 -1.06 23.68 -6.73
N ALA A 108 -1.42 23.30 -7.97
CA ALA A 108 -2.34 22.18 -8.25
C ALA A 108 -1.59 20.93 -8.78
N TYR A 109 -0.36 21.13 -9.26
CA TYR A 109 0.54 20.09 -9.77
C TYR A 109 1.93 20.34 -9.21
N LYS A 110 2.64 19.30 -8.78
CA LYS A 110 4.00 19.45 -8.24
C LYS A 110 4.81 18.17 -8.42
N ILE A 111 6.10 18.34 -8.65
CA ILE A 111 7.09 17.25 -8.61
C ILE A 111 7.96 17.49 -7.38
N ILE A 112 8.16 16.45 -6.58
CA ILE A 112 9.10 16.44 -5.47
C ILE A 112 10.13 15.36 -5.79
N GLU A 113 11.35 15.79 -6.04
CA GLU A 113 12.43 14.89 -6.42
C GLU A 113 13.27 14.56 -5.19
N THR A 114 13.50 13.27 -4.97
CA THR A 114 14.44 12.74 -3.99
C THR A 114 15.57 12.01 -4.72
N ASN A 115 16.46 11.33 -4.00
CA ASN A 115 17.54 10.57 -4.64
C ASN A 115 17.04 9.34 -5.42
N ASN A 116 15.94 8.74 -4.98
CA ASN A 116 15.46 7.41 -5.37
C ASN A 116 13.98 7.40 -5.79
N VAL A 117 13.21 8.41 -5.40
CA VAL A 117 11.78 8.56 -5.73
C VAL A 117 11.50 9.92 -6.34
N ASN A 118 10.64 9.96 -7.36
CA ASN A 118 9.95 11.15 -7.82
C ASN A 118 8.49 11.06 -7.43
N PHE A 119 8.04 11.97 -6.57
CA PHE A 119 6.63 12.11 -6.21
C PHE A 119 5.98 13.12 -7.15
N ILE A 120 4.93 12.70 -7.86
CA ILE A 120 4.24 13.46 -8.90
C ILE A 120 2.81 13.72 -8.42
N LEU A 121 2.59 14.90 -7.85
CA LEU A 121 1.28 15.31 -7.34
C LEU A 121 0.48 15.93 -8.47
N ILE A 122 -0.74 15.44 -8.67
CA ILE A 122 -1.63 15.89 -9.74
C ILE A 122 -3.03 16.23 -9.23
N ASN A 123 -3.70 17.09 -9.97
CA ASN A 123 -5.14 17.30 -9.84
C ASN A 123 -5.90 16.29 -10.73
N SER A 124 -6.47 15.22 -10.15
CA SER A 124 -7.32 14.26 -10.89
C SER A 124 -8.63 14.83 -11.43
N LEU A 125 -8.98 16.06 -11.05
CA LEU A 125 -10.19 16.75 -11.47
C LEU A 125 -9.86 17.82 -12.52
N ASP A 126 -8.78 17.66 -13.25
CA ASP A 126 -8.50 18.47 -14.42
C ASP A 126 -8.77 17.66 -15.68
N SER A 127 -8.74 18.32 -16.83
CA SER A 127 -8.92 17.69 -18.12
C SER A 127 -7.79 16.69 -18.41
N ALA A 128 -8.12 15.63 -19.16
CA ALA A 128 -7.14 14.66 -19.64
C ALA A 128 -5.97 15.34 -20.37
N LEU A 129 -6.23 16.42 -21.11
CA LEU A 129 -5.22 17.17 -21.85
C LEU A 129 -4.17 17.79 -20.93
N ASN A 130 -4.62 18.48 -19.87
CA ASN A 130 -3.72 19.12 -18.90
C ASN A 130 -2.91 18.09 -18.12
N ILE A 131 -3.58 17.03 -17.63
CA ILE A 131 -2.93 15.94 -16.90
C ILE A 131 -1.89 15.25 -17.78
N ASN A 132 -2.24 14.91 -19.02
CA ASN A 132 -1.32 14.29 -19.96
C ASN A 132 -0.09 15.17 -20.25
N SER A 133 -0.29 16.47 -20.43
CA SER A 133 0.79 17.43 -20.68
C SER A 133 1.78 17.43 -19.51
N PHE A 134 1.27 17.48 -18.27
CA PHE A 134 2.09 17.45 -17.07
C PHE A 134 2.81 16.11 -16.88
N LEU A 135 2.09 14.98 -16.95
CA LEU A 135 2.67 13.64 -16.74
C LEU A 135 3.76 13.30 -17.76
N LYS A 136 3.58 13.65 -19.04
CA LYS A 136 4.60 13.46 -20.08
C LYS A 136 5.90 14.18 -19.76
N THR A 137 5.83 15.32 -19.07
CA THR A 137 6.99 16.09 -18.65
C THR A 137 7.59 15.50 -17.38
N ALA A 138 6.73 15.19 -16.39
CA ALA A 138 7.15 14.70 -15.08
C ALA A 138 7.88 13.35 -15.15
N VAL A 139 7.32 12.39 -15.89
CA VAL A 139 7.83 11.00 -15.93
C VAL A 139 9.12 10.89 -16.76
N LYS A 140 9.34 11.79 -17.74
CA LYS A 140 10.54 11.74 -18.59
C LYS A 140 11.82 12.20 -17.90
N ASN A 141 11.73 12.95 -16.81
CA ASN A 141 12.88 13.67 -16.27
C ASN A 141 13.88 12.79 -15.51
N ASN A 142 13.55 11.55 -15.09
CA ASN A 142 14.50 10.64 -14.43
C ASN A 142 14.00 9.18 -14.35
N ILE A 143 14.21 8.39 -15.42
CA ILE A 143 13.74 6.99 -15.54
C ILE A 143 14.36 6.04 -14.50
N ASN A 144 15.46 6.44 -13.84
CA ASN A 144 16.17 5.59 -12.87
C ASN A 144 15.61 5.66 -11.44
N LYS A 145 14.64 6.52 -11.18
CA LYS A 145 13.97 6.67 -9.87
C LYS A 145 12.59 6.04 -9.93
N VAL A 146 12.09 5.59 -8.78
CA VAL A 146 10.70 5.16 -8.64
C VAL A 146 9.79 6.36 -8.91
N GLN A 147 8.86 6.24 -9.86
CA GLN A 147 7.91 7.29 -10.20
C GLN A 147 6.57 7.00 -9.51
N ILE A 148 6.19 7.85 -8.57
CA ILE A 148 4.96 7.70 -7.78
C ILE A 148 4.00 8.84 -8.09
N VAL A 149 2.82 8.54 -8.61
CA VAL A 149 1.76 9.53 -8.81
C VAL A 149 0.87 9.60 -7.57
N LEU A 150 0.58 10.82 -7.11
CA LEU A 150 -0.20 11.10 -5.90
C LEU A 150 -1.38 11.99 -6.27
N THR A 151 -2.59 11.49 -6.05
CA THR A 151 -3.81 12.14 -6.55
C THR A 151 -5.00 11.92 -5.62
N HIS A 152 -6.12 12.60 -5.87
CA HIS A 152 -7.32 12.35 -5.08
C HIS A 152 -8.13 11.15 -5.62
N HIS A 153 -8.55 11.16 -6.89
CA HIS A 153 -9.37 10.07 -7.46
C HIS A 153 -8.54 8.97 -8.10
N ARG A 154 -9.06 7.73 -8.08
CA ARG A 154 -8.48 6.61 -8.83
C ARG A 154 -8.46 6.93 -10.32
N MET A 155 -7.27 6.95 -10.89
CA MET A 155 -7.09 7.26 -12.31
C MET A 155 -6.88 6.01 -13.16
N TRP A 156 -6.59 4.85 -12.55
CA TRP A 156 -6.24 3.61 -13.25
C TRP A 156 -7.43 2.71 -13.65
N ASP A 157 -8.66 3.15 -13.38
CA ASP A 157 -9.88 2.47 -13.83
C ASP A 157 -10.60 3.29 -14.93
N ASP A 158 -11.50 2.65 -15.69
CA ASP A 158 -12.38 3.31 -16.68
C ASP A 158 -13.77 3.64 -16.10
N SER A 159 -13.89 3.76 -14.78
CA SER A 159 -15.17 4.08 -14.13
C SER A 159 -15.35 5.58 -14.03
N LEU A 160 -16.42 6.10 -14.64
CA LEU A 160 -16.97 7.41 -14.31
C LEU A 160 -18.13 7.20 -13.32
N THR A 161 -17.91 7.67 -12.10
CA THR A 161 -18.86 7.58 -10.98
C THR A 161 -19.90 8.70 -10.97
N SER A 162 -19.81 9.71 -11.84
CA SER A 162 -20.85 10.73 -11.99
C SER A 162 -21.04 11.20 -13.44
N GLY A 163 -22.25 11.67 -13.77
CA GLY A 163 -22.57 12.18 -15.11
C GLY A 163 -22.03 13.58 -15.40
N PHE A 164 -21.48 14.28 -14.40
CA PHE A 164 -20.90 15.61 -14.54
C PHE A 164 -19.44 15.60 -14.11
N PRO A 165 -18.49 15.92 -15.01
CA PRO A 165 -17.09 16.00 -14.63
C PRO A 165 -16.90 17.03 -13.50
N TYR A 166 -15.92 16.81 -12.63
CA TYR A 166 -15.45 17.78 -11.62
C TYR A 166 -16.33 17.99 -10.38
N GLN A 167 -17.47 17.31 -10.25
CA GLN A 167 -18.29 17.39 -9.03
C GLN A 167 -17.87 16.36 -7.97
N HIS A 168 -17.75 15.10 -8.39
CA HIS A 168 -17.38 13.99 -7.52
C HIS A 168 -16.49 12.94 -8.21
N ASP A 169 -16.07 13.23 -9.44
CA ASP A 169 -15.48 12.25 -10.34
C ASP A 169 -14.49 12.89 -11.31
N LYS A 170 -13.53 12.08 -11.79
CA LYS A 170 -12.61 12.46 -12.85
C LYS A 170 -13.39 12.72 -14.16
N SER A 171 -12.81 13.50 -15.06
CA SER A 171 -13.44 13.87 -16.33
C SER A 171 -12.94 13.03 -17.52
N TYR A 172 -12.30 11.91 -17.27
CA TYR A 172 -11.52 11.17 -18.27
C TYR A 172 -11.50 9.68 -17.99
N TYR A 173 -11.32 8.92 -19.07
CA TYR A 173 -11.09 7.48 -19.04
C TYR A 173 -9.61 7.17 -18.84
N PHE A 174 -9.30 6.01 -18.26
CA PHE A 174 -7.94 5.53 -18.09
C PHE A 174 -7.20 5.43 -19.42
N LYS A 175 -7.87 4.96 -20.49
CA LYS A 175 -7.27 4.88 -21.83
C LYS A 175 -6.73 6.22 -22.35
N GLU A 176 -7.26 7.35 -21.88
CA GLU A 176 -6.86 8.69 -22.31
C GLU A 176 -5.56 9.15 -21.63
N ILE A 177 -5.29 8.65 -20.43
CA ILE A 177 -4.15 9.07 -19.59
C ILE A 177 -3.03 8.02 -19.53
N TYR A 178 -3.37 6.74 -19.69
CA TYR A 178 -2.44 5.61 -19.57
C TYR A 178 -1.19 5.75 -20.45
N PRO A 179 -1.28 6.21 -21.72
CA PRO A 179 -0.08 6.40 -22.54
C PRO A 179 0.93 7.39 -21.97
N SER A 180 0.50 8.34 -21.13
CA SER A 180 1.37 9.33 -20.49
C SER A 180 1.96 8.83 -19.16
N MET A 181 1.51 7.67 -18.68
CA MET A 181 1.98 7.04 -17.44
C MET A 181 3.02 5.92 -17.67
N VAL A 182 3.53 5.79 -18.90
CA VAL A 182 4.62 4.84 -19.19
C VAL A 182 5.85 5.20 -18.35
N GLY A 183 6.23 4.31 -17.43
CA GLY A 183 7.32 4.54 -16.47
C GLY A 183 6.87 4.96 -15.08
N VAL A 184 5.56 5.10 -14.83
CA VAL A 184 5.00 5.18 -13.47
C VAL A 184 5.08 3.80 -12.82
N ASP A 185 5.56 3.73 -11.59
CA ASP A 185 5.64 2.46 -10.83
C ASP A 185 4.43 2.28 -9.91
N ALA A 186 3.95 3.37 -9.31
CA ALA A 186 2.82 3.32 -8.40
C ALA A 186 1.94 4.59 -8.46
N ILE A 187 0.65 4.42 -8.14
CA ILE A 187 -0.30 5.51 -7.98
C ILE A 187 -0.97 5.37 -6.63
N PHE A 188 -0.97 6.44 -5.84
CA PHE A 188 -1.74 6.55 -4.61
C PHE A 188 -2.89 7.54 -4.82
N SER A 189 -4.11 7.11 -4.53
CA SER A 189 -5.32 7.96 -4.57
C SER A 189 -5.93 8.13 -3.19
N GLY A 190 -6.30 9.34 -2.79
CA GLY A 190 -6.91 9.64 -1.49
C GLY A 190 -8.42 9.41 -1.36
N ASN A 191 -9.11 9.07 -2.46
CA ASN A 191 -10.54 8.80 -2.47
C ASN A 191 -10.79 7.30 -2.65
N SER A 192 -11.13 6.62 -1.55
CA SER A 192 -11.47 5.19 -1.52
C SER A 192 -12.97 4.92 -1.54
N LYS A 193 -13.81 5.91 -1.88
CA LYS A 193 -15.27 5.83 -1.73
C LYS A 193 -15.86 4.58 -2.42
N ARG A 194 -16.30 3.62 -1.58
CA ARG A 194 -17.42 2.67 -1.78
C ARG A 194 -17.39 1.73 -3.00
N GLN A 195 -16.32 1.63 -3.78
CA GLN A 195 -16.46 0.98 -5.10
C GLN A 195 -16.72 -0.54 -5.07
N TYR A 196 -16.43 -1.30 -3.98
CA TYR A 196 -16.74 -2.75 -3.94
C TYR A 196 -17.28 -3.33 -2.62
N PHE A 197 -17.22 -2.64 -1.49
CA PHE A 197 -17.71 -3.15 -0.20
C PHE A 197 -18.43 -2.06 0.59
N THR A 198 -19.56 -2.40 1.21
CA THR A 198 -20.37 -1.47 2.00
C THR A 198 -20.74 -2.06 3.36
N ASP A 199 -20.86 -1.20 4.37
CA ASP A 199 -21.26 -1.54 5.73
C ASP A 199 -22.79 -1.51 5.93
N TYR A 200 -23.27 -2.38 6.82
CA TYR A 200 -24.67 -2.75 7.00
C TYR A 200 -25.62 -1.65 7.53
N LYS A 201 -25.16 -0.45 7.89
CA LYS A 201 -26.10 0.59 8.33
C LYS A 201 -26.61 1.39 7.13
N LYS A 202 -27.72 0.95 6.53
CA LYS A 202 -28.62 1.85 5.81
C LYS A 202 -29.17 2.85 6.83
N ILE A 203 -28.54 4.01 6.95
CA ILE A 203 -29.23 5.21 7.46
C ILE A 203 -29.74 5.92 6.22
N ASN A 204 -31.06 5.98 6.05
CA ASN A 204 -31.72 6.72 4.96
C ASN A 204 -31.33 6.29 3.52
N GLY A 205 -31.09 4.99 3.29
CA GLY A 205 -30.85 4.46 1.93
C GLY A 205 -29.41 4.60 1.40
N LEU A 206 -28.51 5.24 2.15
CA LEU A 206 -27.08 5.29 1.84
C LEU A 206 -26.35 4.16 2.57
N SER A 207 -25.51 3.43 1.86
CA SER A 207 -24.65 2.39 2.45
C SER A 207 -23.42 3.04 3.10
N LEU A 208 -23.13 2.73 4.36
CA LEU A 208 -21.90 3.21 5.01
C LEU A 208 -20.66 2.57 4.34
N GLN A 209 -19.54 3.28 4.37
CA GLN A 209 -18.25 2.76 3.92
C GLN A 209 -17.81 1.62 4.82
N ASN A 210 -17.11 0.61 4.27
CA ASN A 210 -16.43 -0.41 5.07
C ASN A 210 -15.33 0.25 5.92
N VAL A 211 -15.63 0.53 7.19
CA VAL A 211 -14.69 1.21 8.11
C VAL A 211 -13.47 0.35 8.44
N ASN A 212 -13.51 -0.97 8.15
CA ASN A 212 -12.34 -1.83 8.30
C ASN A 212 -11.34 -1.70 7.15
N ASN A 213 -11.76 -1.18 5.99
CA ASN A 213 -10.88 -0.97 4.85
C ASN A 213 -10.04 0.30 5.06
N ILE A 214 -8.72 0.14 5.16
CA ILE A 214 -7.75 1.25 5.22
C ILE A 214 -7.33 1.64 3.80
N TYR A 215 -7.00 0.63 3.00
CA TYR A 215 -6.72 0.78 1.58
C TYR A 215 -7.09 -0.50 0.82
N TRP A 216 -7.11 -0.41 -0.51
CA TRP A 216 -7.02 -1.59 -1.38
C TRP A 216 -5.91 -1.42 -2.41
N VAL A 217 -5.59 -2.54 -3.05
CA VAL A 217 -4.56 -2.64 -4.07
C VAL A 217 -5.17 -3.16 -5.36
N ASP A 218 -4.80 -2.53 -6.46
CA ASP A 218 -5.03 -2.97 -7.82
C ASP A 218 -3.69 -2.97 -8.57
N GLN A 219 -3.61 -3.69 -9.69
CA GLN A 219 -2.44 -3.67 -10.55
C GLN A 219 -2.88 -3.62 -12.01
N VAL A 220 -2.50 -2.55 -12.70
CA VAL A 220 -2.84 -2.34 -14.11
C VAL A 220 -1.57 -2.22 -14.93
N GLY A 221 -1.27 -3.27 -15.70
CA GLY A 221 0.01 -3.39 -16.37
C GLY A 221 1.14 -3.58 -15.35
N GLY A 222 2.10 -2.66 -15.35
CA GLY A 222 3.20 -2.62 -14.38
C GLY A 222 3.01 -1.61 -13.25
N ILE A 223 1.83 -0.98 -13.14
CA ILE A 223 1.55 0.08 -12.17
C ILE A 223 0.78 -0.49 -10.98
N ASP A 224 1.33 -0.30 -9.78
CA ASP A 224 0.63 -0.64 -8.53
C ASP A 224 -0.31 0.52 -8.12
N GLY A 225 -1.61 0.25 -8.04
CA GLY A 225 -2.64 1.22 -7.69
C GLY A 225 -3.13 1.06 -6.26
N TYR A 226 -2.86 2.05 -5.41
CA TYR A 226 -3.28 2.09 -4.01
C TYR A 226 -4.36 3.14 -3.81
N SER A 227 -5.54 2.72 -3.35
CA SER A 227 -6.58 3.68 -2.94
C SER A 227 -6.69 3.67 -1.43
N ILE A 228 -6.41 4.82 -0.84
CA ILE A 228 -6.39 5.04 0.61
C ILE A 228 -7.46 6.07 0.89
N GLY A 229 -8.26 5.86 1.93
CA GLY A 229 -9.16 6.91 2.37
C GLY A 229 -9.53 6.71 3.81
N ALA A 230 -9.55 7.81 4.56
CA ALA A 230 -9.97 7.83 5.96
C ALA A 230 -11.48 7.55 6.12
N GLY A 231 -12.24 7.56 5.02
CA GLY A 231 -13.69 7.49 5.04
C GLY A 231 -14.32 8.61 5.83
N ASP A 232 -15.31 8.30 6.66
CA ASP A 232 -15.93 9.32 7.53
C ASP A 232 -15.00 9.75 8.68
N GLY A 233 -13.80 9.15 8.80
CA GLY A 233 -12.79 9.43 9.83
C GLY A 233 -13.13 8.91 11.23
N LYS A 234 -14.41 8.61 11.49
CA LYS A 234 -14.89 7.94 12.70
C LYS A 234 -15.82 6.78 12.34
N PRO A 235 -15.84 5.69 13.12
CA PRO A 235 -15.07 5.46 14.36
C PRO A 235 -13.59 5.12 14.12
N LYS A 236 -13.19 4.92 12.86
CA LYS A 236 -11.82 4.60 12.46
C LYS A 236 -11.34 5.57 11.40
N LEU A 237 -10.08 5.96 11.51
CA LEU A 237 -9.36 6.68 10.47
C LEU A 237 -8.19 5.84 9.99
N GLY A 238 -8.07 5.67 8.67
CA GLY A 238 -7.02 4.89 8.04
C GLY A 238 -6.04 5.76 7.24
N PHE A 239 -4.78 5.35 7.23
CA PHE A 239 -3.71 5.88 6.38
C PHE A 239 -2.68 4.78 6.11
N VAL A 240 -1.68 5.06 5.29
CA VAL A 240 -0.56 4.12 5.10
C VAL A 240 0.77 4.80 5.36
N TYR A 241 1.71 4.01 5.87
CA TYR A 241 3.13 4.30 5.90
C TYR A 241 3.81 3.48 4.81
N VAL A 242 4.71 4.09 4.07
CA VAL A 242 5.33 3.48 2.89
C VAL A 242 6.83 3.65 2.95
N GLU A 243 7.56 2.59 2.69
CA GLU A 243 9.00 2.60 2.56
C GLU A 243 9.42 2.20 1.14
N GLU A 244 10.23 3.04 0.51
CA GLU A 244 10.92 2.68 -0.73
C GLU A 244 12.25 1.99 -0.43
N ASN A 245 12.43 0.84 -1.06
CA ASN A 245 13.61 0.00 -0.91
C ASN A 245 13.99 -0.67 -2.22
N ASN A 246 14.94 -0.05 -2.93
CA ASN A 246 15.56 -0.60 -4.15
C ASN A 246 14.56 -0.91 -5.27
N GLY A 247 13.73 0.06 -5.62
CA GLY A 247 12.71 -0.01 -6.64
C GLY A 247 11.40 -0.66 -6.17
N ARG A 248 11.22 -0.85 -4.86
CA ARG A 248 10.04 -1.55 -4.31
C ARG A 248 9.42 -0.76 -3.19
N LEU A 249 8.09 -0.78 -3.14
CA LEU A 249 7.31 -0.14 -2.09
C LEU A 249 6.84 -1.20 -1.09
N LEU A 250 7.17 -1.00 0.18
CA LEU A 250 6.53 -1.69 1.29
C LEU A 250 5.43 -0.78 1.83
N VAL A 251 4.17 -1.16 1.66
CA VAL A 251 3.01 -0.36 2.08
C VAL A 251 2.40 -1.00 3.33
N GLU A 252 2.45 -0.29 4.45
CA GLU A 252 1.95 -0.72 5.75
C GLU A 252 0.66 0.05 6.11
N PRO A 253 -0.46 -0.64 6.38
CA PRO A 253 -1.68 0.00 6.86
C PRO A 253 -1.55 0.47 8.31
N HIS A 254 -1.93 1.71 8.56
CA HIS A 254 -2.12 2.23 9.92
C HIS A 254 -3.55 2.70 10.12
N HIS A 255 -3.98 2.72 11.38
CA HIS A 255 -5.29 3.23 11.74
C HIS A 255 -5.37 3.77 13.15
N ILE A 256 -6.35 4.64 13.37
CA ILE A 256 -6.69 5.21 14.67
C ILE A 256 -8.14 4.83 14.97
N ASN A 257 -8.37 4.22 16.14
CA ASN A 257 -9.71 3.93 16.64
C ASN A 257 -10.12 5.03 17.63
N PHE A 258 -11.27 5.66 17.39
CA PHE A 258 -11.82 6.69 18.26
C PHE A 258 -12.83 6.15 19.27
N ASP A 259 -13.43 4.98 18.98
CA ASP A 259 -14.41 4.31 19.83
C ASP A 259 -13.87 2.94 20.30
N GLU A 260 -14.23 2.51 21.51
CA GLU A 260 -13.76 1.25 22.13
C GLU A 260 -14.49 -0.03 21.63
N GLY A 261 -15.26 0.05 20.53
CA GLY A 261 -16.06 -1.06 20.01
C GLY A 261 -15.49 -1.71 18.76
N ASP A 262 -15.73 -3.03 18.60
CA ASP A 262 -15.39 -3.75 17.37
C ASP A 262 -15.99 -3.06 16.14
N LEU A 263 -15.09 -2.62 15.26
CA LEU A 263 -15.37 -2.12 13.92
C LEU A 263 -16.10 -3.22 13.14
N VAL A 264 -17.39 -3.01 12.84
CA VAL A 264 -18.29 -3.87 12.06
C VAL A 264 -17.79 -5.32 11.94
N SER A 265 -18.24 -6.20 12.85
CA SER A 265 -17.97 -7.65 12.82
C SER A 265 -17.94 -8.19 11.39
N ILE A 266 -16.93 -9.00 11.03
CA ILE A 266 -16.75 -9.55 9.67
C ILE A 266 -18.05 -10.17 9.12
N SER A 267 -18.84 -10.82 9.98
CA SER A 267 -20.16 -11.39 9.63
C SER A 267 -21.20 -10.37 9.12
N LYS A 268 -20.92 -9.07 9.27
CA LYS A 268 -21.76 -7.94 8.86
C LYS A 268 -21.23 -7.22 7.61
N ILE A 269 -20.06 -7.59 7.09
CA ILE A 269 -19.55 -7.09 5.81
C ILE A 269 -20.30 -7.80 4.67
N ARG A 270 -20.85 -7.04 3.71
CA ARG A 270 -21.53 -7.61 2.53
C ARG A 270 -20.97 -7.02 1.24
N ALA A 271 -21.00 -7.84 0.21
CA ALA A 271 -20.79 -7.38 -1.16
C ALA A 271 -21.94 -6.43 -1.54
N VAL A 272 -21.63 -5.38 -2.31
CA VAL A 272 -22.64 -4.39 -2.73
C VAL A 272 -23.72 -5.10 -3.57
N PRO A 273 -25.02 -4.74 -3.49
CA PRO A 273 -26.07 -5.50 -4.21
C PRO A 273 -25.87 -5.64 -5.72
N TRP A 274 -25.12 -4.72 -6.34
CA TRP A 274 -24.74 -4.74 -7.77
C TRP A 274 -23.32 -5.25 -8.02
N SER A 275 -22.61 -5.73 -7.00
CA SER A 275 -21.31 -6.37 -7.18
C SER A 275 -21.51 -7.74 -7.82
N ILE A 276 -20.71 -8.04 -8.83
CA ILE A 276 -20.67 -9.38 -9.42
C ILE A 276 -20.04 -10.28 -8.37
N ALA A 277 -20.80 -11.23 -7.83
CA ALA A 277 -20.24 -12.23 -6.94
C ALA A 277 -19.13 -12.97 -7.71
N PRO A 278 -17.89 -13.04 -7.19
CA PRO A 278 -16.86 -13.85 -7.81
C PRO A 278 -17.40 -15.27 -7.90
N GLY A 279 -17.42 -15.85 -9.10
CA GLY A 279 -18.05 -17.15 -9.35
C GLY A 279 -17.48 -18.20 -8.42
N ASN A 280 -18.24 -18.60 -7.40
CA ASN A 280 -18.00 -19.67 -6.42
C ASN A 280 -16.54 -20.22 -6.38
N PHE A 281 -15.58 -19.38 -5.98
CA PHE A 281 -14.18 -19.77 -5.77
C PHE A 281 -13.96 -20.41 -4.40
N ASP A 282 -14.99 -20.54 -3.56
CA ASP A 282 -14.91 -21.07 -2.20
C ASP A 282 -14.64 -22.60 -2.12
N SER A 283 -14.44 -23.28 -3.25
CA SER A 283 -13.83 -24.60 -3.17
C SER A 283 -12.38 -24.43 -2.74
N VAL A 284 -12.02 -25.05 -1.62
CA VAL A 284 -10.63 -25.22 -1.13
C VAL A 284 -9.70 -25.64 -2.27
N ASP A 285 -10.21 -26.41 -3.23
CA ASP A 285 -9.55 -26.84 -4.45
C ASP A 285 -9.14 -25.67 -5.37
N SER A 286 -9.95 -24.62 -5.51
CA SER A 286 -9.62 -23.47 -6.36
C SER A 286 -8.50 -22.63 -5.76
N VAL A 287 -8.51 -22.42 -4.44
CA VAL A 287 -7.49 -21.62 -3.71
C VAL A 287 -6.16 -22.36 -3.67
N LEU A 288 -6.17 -23.67 -3.39
CA LEU A 288 -4.97 -24.50 -3.43
C LEU A 288 -4.43 -24.62 -4.86
N SER A 289 -5.29 -24.88 -5.84
CA SER A 289 -4.83 -25.01 -7.24
C SER A 289 -4.29 -23.70 -7.78
N GLN A 290 -4.89 -22.54 -7.47
CA GLN A 290 -4.38 -21.24 -7.91
C GLN A 290 -3.06 -20.88 -7.20
N SER A 291 -2.93 -21.17 -5.90
CA SER A 291 -1.67 -20.96 -5.17
C SER A 291 -0.55 -21.85 -5.70
N ILE A 292 -0.84 -23.12 -5.99
CA ILE A 292 0.09 -24.06 -6.63
C ILE A 292 0.41 -23.60 -8.06
N LYS A 293 -0.57 -23.14 -8.83
CA LYS A 293 -0.40 -22.65 -10.20
C LYS A 293 0.47 -21.39 -10.21
N ASN A 294 0.24 -20.46 -9.30
CA ASN A 294 1.05 -19.24 -9.14
C ASN A 294 2.47 -19.55 -8.65
N PHE A 295 2.61 -20.51 -7.73
CA PHE A 295 3.91 -21.01 -7.28
C PHE A 295 4.68 -21.68 -8.42
N LEU A 296 3.99 -22.47 -9.24
CA LEU A 296 4.54 -23.07 -10.44
C LEU A 296 4.87 -22.00 -11.49
N GLN A 297 4.02 -21.01 -11.74
CA GLN A 297 4.32 -20.00 -12.77
C GLN A 297 5.54 -19.13 -12.43
N SER A 298 5.88 -18.98 -11.15
CA SER A 298 7.07 -18.23 -10.75
C SER A 298 8.35 -19.06 -10.87
N THR A 299 9.14 -18.79 -11.92
CA THR A 299 10.49 -19.36 -12.13
C THR A 299 11.40 -19.16 -10.91
N ARG A 300 11.38 -17.98 -10.28
CA ARG A 300 12.19 -17.69 -9.07
C ARG A 300 11.78 -18.56 -7.88
N LYS A 301 10.48 -18.71 -7.61
CA LYS A 301 9.99 -19.54 -6.49
C LYS A 301 10.28 -21.02 -6.72
N ARG A 302 10.16 -21.50 -7.96
CA ARG A 302 10.60 -22.86 -8.36
C ARG A 302 12.08 -23.11 -8.04
N TYR A 303 12.97 -22.18 -8.41
CA TYR A 303 14.40 -22.31 -8.13
C TYR A 303 14.70 -22.35 -6.63
N ILE A 304 14.10 -21.44 -5.84
CA ILE A 304 14.29 -21.41 -4.39
C ILE A 304 13.79 -22.71 -3.74
N PHE A 305 12.66 -23.24 -4.19
CA PHE A 305 12.11 -24.48 -3.67
C PHE A 305 12.97 -25.70 -4.01
N LEU A 306 13.42 -25.82 -5.26
CA LEU A 306 14.33 -26.88 -5.68
C LEU A 306 15.67 -26.81 -4.93
N LEU A 307 16.18 -25.60 -4.71
CA LEU A 307 17.37 -25.37 -3.90
C LEU A 307 17.16 -25.79 -2.45
N GLY A 308 15.99 -25.47 -1.88
CA GLY A 308 15.58 -25.90 -0.54
C GLY A 308 15.51 -27.42 -0.40
N ILE A 309 14.91 -28.12 -1.38
CA ILE A 309 14.90 -29.59 -1.43
C ILE A 309 16.32 -30.15 -1.53
N LEU A 310 17.17 -29.57 -2.39
CA LEU A 310 18.55 -30.01 -2.55
C LEU A 310 19.34 -29.88 -1.24
N ILE A 311 19.26 -28.72 -0.58
CA ILE A 311 19.94 -28.45 0.70
C ILE A 311 19.36 -29.33 1.81
N GLY A 312 18.04 -29.50 1.86
CA GLY A 312 17.35 -30.39 2.80
C GLY A 312 17.77 -31.86 2.62
N GLY A 313 17.81 -32.34 1.38
CA GLY A 313 18.26 -33.69 1.06
C GLY A 313 19.73 -33.90 1.42
N LEU A 314 20.61 -32.96 1.05
CA LEU A 314 22.04 -33.02 1.38
C LEU A 314 22.33 -32.93 2.88
N SER A 315 21.46 -32.29 3.67
CA SER A 315 21.60 -32.22 5.12
C SER A 315 21.05 -33.46 5.84
N ILE A 316 20.01 -34.11 5.31
CA ILE A 316 19.43 -35.34 5.89
C ILE A 316 20.25 -36.59 5.50
N PHE A 317 20.85 -36.62 4.31
CA PHE A 317 21.58 -37.79 3.79
C PHE A 317 22.75 -38.26 4.70
N PRO A 318 23.59 -37.37 5.27
CA PRO A 318 24.63 -37.76 6.23
C PRO A 318 24.05 -38.35 7.52
N PHE A 319 22.93 -37.81 8.02
CA PHE A 319 22.22 -38.35 9.18
C PHE A 319 21.68 -39.74 8.91
N TYR A 320 21.11 -39.97 7.72
CA TYR A 320 20.66 -41.28 7.28
C TYR A 320 21.81 -42.29 7.19
N ILE A 321 22.94 -41.92 6.59
CA ILE A 321 24.15 -42.77 6.54
C ILE A 321 24.65 -43.09 7.95
N TYR A 322 24.71 -42.08 8.83
CA TYR A 322 25.15 -42.25 10.21
C TYR A 322 24.23 -43.20 10.99
N TYR A 323 22.92 -43.02 10.87
CA TYR A 323 21.91 -43.88 11.49
C TYR A 323 22.05 -45.34 11.00
N PHE A 324 22.17 -45.55 9.68
CA PHE A 324 22.35 -46.89 9.11
C PHE A 324 23.64 -47.57 9.58
N ARG A 325 24.75 -46.82 9.69
CA ARG A 325 26.01 -47.34 10.24
C ARG A 325 25.87 -47.75 11.71
N ARG A 326 25.18 -46.94 12.52
CA ARG A 326 24.87 -47.25 13.92
C ARG A 326 24.03 -48.52 14.06
N VAL A 327 22.95 -48.64 13.29
CA VAL A 327 22.06 -49.83 13.33
C VAL A 327 22.81 -51.10 12.92
N LYS A 328 23.63 -51.06 11.86
CA LYS A 328 24.46 -52.21 11.46
C LYS A 328 25.47 -52.61 12.54
N ALA A 329 26.11 -51.65 13.19
CA ALA A 329 27.07 -51.91 14.27
C ALA A 329 26.40 -52.58 15.48
N VAL A 330 25.24 -52.09 15.89
CA VAL A 330 24.47 -52.69 17.02
C VAL A 330 24.03 -54.11 16.69
N LYS A 331 23.55 -54.36 15.47
CA LYS A 331 23.14 -55.71 15.03
C LYS A 331 24.31 -56.70 15.08
N LYS A 332 25.49 -56.30 14.60
CA LYS A 332 26.71 -57.14 14.63
C LYS A 332 27.15 -57.49 16.06
N VAL A 333 27.05 -56.53 17.00
CA VAL A 333 27.36 -56.78 18.42
C VAL A 333 26.34 -57.72 19.07
N HIS A 334 25.06 -57.65 18.67
CA HIS A 334 24.02 -58.52 19.20
C HIS A 334 24.17 -59.96 18.68
N ASP A 335 24.52 -60.14 17.40
CA ASP A 335 24.76 -61.46 16.80
C ASP A 335 26.01 -62.14 17.38
N CYS A 336 27.07 -61.39 17.70
CA CYS A 336 28.27 -61.93 18.37
C CYS A 336 28.05 -62.35 19.84
N LYS A 337 26.96 -61.92 20.49
CA LYS A 337 26.63 -62.33 21.88
C LYS A 337 25.73 -63.56 21.96
N LYS A 338 25.30 -64.12 20.83
CA LYS A 338 24.46 -65.33 20.74
C LYS A 338 25.24 -66.61 20.41
N ILE A 339 26.57 -66.53 20.33
CA ILE A 339 27.51 -67.65 20.22
C ILE A 339 28.17 -67.79 21.59
#